data_AF-A0A4Y2TWC2-F1
#
_entry.id   AF-A0A4Y2TWC2-F1
#
_cell.length_a   1.000
_cell.length_b   1.000
_cell.length_c   1.000
_cell.angle_alpha   90.00
_cell.angle_beta   90.00
_cell.angle_gamma   90.00
#
_symmetry.space_group_name_H-M   'P 1'
#
loop_
_entity.id
_entity.type
_entity.pdbx_description
1 polymer ?
#
loop_
_entity_poly.entity_id
_entity_poly.type
_entity_poly.pdbx_seq_one_letter_code
_entity_poly.pdbx_strand_id
1 'polypeptide(L)'
;MQTSEGPVFWEQTQGCPEGSCSGPSFWNIMADEILSVQWPQRVHLQAFSNDFAFIVTDNTREGSRRLSKLALDKFKDWADKNKLHVTMEKSNYVLFSKLVRGPTIKWGNQSISPKKHLKYLGVTIDHKLSSLPHVIEQGKRAMDQYQNLWRIAGKTWGINENIRRLLHKTVIERTLCHGSAAWGHNMTSRIQKRLDSIHRLFLLYITGAYRTTPTTALQVVTGLQPLHLQIHQEATYARVARARSSSNFSPLYSAQQITRAKAAEFTFTSQISFSTIKFNLQKIT
;
A
#
# COMPACT_ATOMS: atom_id res chain seq x y z
N MET A 1 -0.67 9.06 -32.61
CA MET A 1 -0.22 10.47 -32.77
C MET A 1 -0.03 10.70 -34.25
N GLN A 2 -0.80 11.61 -34.87
CA GLN A 2 -0.63 11.98 -36.28
C GLN A 2 0.48 13.03 -36.38
N THR A 3 1.51 12.73 -37.16
CA THR A 3 2.48 13.73 -37.63
C THR A 3 2.12 14.13 -39.06
N SER A 4 2.74 15.19 -39.56
CA SER A 4 2.58 15.73 -40.92
C SER A 4 2.97 14.75 -42.05
N GLU A 5 3.46 13.54 -41.72
CA GLU A 5 3.90 12.51 -42.67
C GLU A 5 3.03 11.24 -42.67
N GLY A 6 1.88 11.26 -41.99
CA GLY A 6 0.94 10.13 -41.94
C GLY A 6 1.00 9.32 -40.63
N PRO A 7 0.28 8.17 -40.54
CA PRO A 7 0.31 7.33 -39.36
C PRO A 7 1.69 6.66 -39.19
N VAL A 8 2.40 7.02 -38.12
CA VAL A 8 3.66 6.38 -37.74
C VAL A 8 3.35 5.07 -37.02
N PHE A 9 3.74 3.95 -37.63
CA PHE A 9 3.66 2.63 -37.02
C PHE A 9 4.97 2.33 -36.29
N TRP A 10 4.88 2.06 -35.00
CA TRP A 10 5.99 1.56 -34.20
C TRP A 10 5.73 0.09 -33.90
N GLU A 11 6.67 -0.78 -34.26
CA GLU A 11 6.59 -2.18 -33.90
C GLU A 11 6.86 -2.35 -32.40
N GLN A 12 5.85 -2.80 -31.66
CA GLN A 12 6.01 -3.12 -30.24
C GLN A 12 6.39 -4.59 -30.09
N THR A 13 7.67 -4.84 -29.84
CA THR A 13 8.22 -6.20 -29.70
C THR A 13 8.08 -6.78 -28.29
N GLN A 14 7.79 -5.95 -27.27
CA GLN A 14 7.61 -6.37 -25.88
C GLN A 14 6.60 -5.50 -25.12
N GLY A 15 5.98 -6.11 -24.09
CA GLY A 15 5.03 -5.46 -23.20
C GLY A 15 3.64 -5.29 -23.80
N CYS A 16 2.72 -4.75 -23.00
CA CYS A 16 1.38 -4.35 -23.46
C CYS A 16 1.29 -2.82 -23.39
N PRO A 17 0.64 -2.13 -24.34
CA PRO A 17 0.45 -0.69 -24.26
C PRO A 17 -0.20 -0.27 -22.93
N GLU A 18 0.34 0.76 -22.29
CA GLU A 18 -0.29 1.33 -21.11
C GLU A 18 -1.69 1.86 -21.47
N GLY A 19 -2.71 1.40 -20.74
CA GLY A 19 -4.12 1.70 -21.05
C GLY A 19 -4.81 0.66 -21.94
N SER A 20 -4.11 -0.38 -22.41
CA SER A 20 -4.75 -1.53 -23.06
C SER A 20 -5.69 -2.25 -22.09
N CYS A 21 -6.89 -2.57 -22.54
CA CYS A 21 -7.89 -3.32 -21.76
C CYS A 21 -7.41 -4.75 -21.45
N SER A 22 -6.60 -5.35 -22.32
CA SER A 22 -6.10 -6.73 -22.16
C SER A 22 -4.80 -6.83 -21.36
N GLY A 23 -4.10 -5.72 -21.15
CA GLY A 23 -2.81 -5.70 -20.44
C GLY A 23 -2.85 -6.35 -19.06
N PRO A 24 -3.80 -5.97 -18.19
CA PRO A 24 -3.95 -6.60 -16.87
C PRO A 24 -4.21 -8.10 -16.92
N SER A 25 -4.99 -8.57 -17.90
CA SER A 25 -5.31 -9.99 -18.06
C SER A 25 -4.07 -10.80 -18.47
N PHE A 26 -3.29 -10.30 -19.44
CA PHE A 26 -2.04 -10.94 -19.83
C PHE A 26 -1.02 -10.97 -18.68
N TRP A 27 -0.97 -9.90 -17.89
CA TRP A 27 -0.14 -9.87 -16.69
C TRP A 27 -0.56 -10.93 -15.67
N ASN A 28 -1.86 -11.07 -15.43
CA ASN A 28 -2.37 -12.08 -14.50
C ASN A 28 -2.02 -13.50 -14.94
N ILE A 29 -2.09 -13.82 -16.24
CA ILE A 29 -1.69 -15.13 -16.78
C ILE A 29 -0.21 -15.41 -16.48
N MET A 30 0.66 -14.42 -16.70
CA MET A 30 2.09 -14.56 -16.41
C MET A 30 2.36 -14.69 -14.90
N ALA A 31 1.70 -13.88 -14.08
CA ALA A 31 1.86 -13.91 -12.62
C ALA A 31 1.26 -15.17 -11.98
N ASP A 32 0.24 -15.80 -12.59
CA ASP A 32 -0.37 -17.04 -12.10
C ASP A 32 0.64 -18.20 -12.03
N GLU A 33 1.61 -18.24 -12.95
CA GLU A 33 2.69 -19.24 -12.94
C GLU A 33 3.46 -19.21 -11.62
N ILE A 34 3.86 -18.03 -11.14
CA ILE A 34 4.66 -17.88 -9.92
C ILE A 34 3.82 -17.98 -8.64
N LEU A 35 2.53 -17.64 -8.72
CA LEU A 35 1.59 -17.82 -7.62
C LEU A 35 1.26 -19.30 -7.38
N SER A 36 1.30 -20.11 -8.45
CA SER A 36 1.08 -21.56 -8.40
C SER A 36 2.29 -22.37 -7.92
N VAL A 37 3.47 -21.74 -7.78
CA VAL A 37 4.67 -22.41 -7.27
C VAL A 37 4.50 -22.81 -5.81
N GLN A 38 4.91 -24.04 -5.49
CA GLN A 38 4.97 -24.50 -4.11
C GLN A 38 6.12 -23.83 -3.36
N TRP A 39 5.76 -22.94 -2.44
CA TRP A 39 6.69 -22.27 -1.53
C TRP A 39 7.03 -23.15 -0.32
N PRO A 40 8.25 -23.04 0.24
CA PRO A 40 8.60 -23.73 1.47
C PRO A 40 7.62 -23.39 2.60
N GLN A 41 7.46 -24.32 3.56
CA GLN A 41 6.72 -24.01 4.79
C GLN A 41 7.27 -22.72 5.40
N ARG A 42 6.37 -21.83 5.83
CA ARG A 42 6.66 -20.49 6.40
C ARG A 42 7.07 -19.40 5.41
N VAL A 43 6.98 -19.66 4.11
CA VAL A 43 7.07 -18.65 3.05
C VAL A 43 5.71 -18.51 2.39
N HIS A 44 5.24 -17.29 2.23
CA HIS A 44 4.01 -16.97 1.52
C HIS A 44 4.28 -15.84 0.53
N LEU A 45 3.75 -15.98 -0.69
CA LEU A 45 3.83 -14.97 -1.74
C LEU A 45 2.44 -14.38 -1.97
N GLN A 46 2.36 -13.06 -1.94
CA GLN A 46 1.20 -12.29 -2.37
C GLN A 46 1.61 -11.42 -3.56
N ALA A 47 0.82 -11.39 -4.62
CA ALA A 47 1.02 -10.46 -5.73
C ALA A 47 -0.19 -9.56 -5.91
N PHE A 48 0.04 -8.36 -6.42
CA PHE A 48 -0.99 -7.47 -6.94
C PHE A 48 -0.39 -6.61 -8.03
N SER A 49 -0.86 -6.77 -9.27
CA SER A 49 -0.21 -6.15 -10.43
C SER A 49 1.30 -6.44 -10.39
N ASN A 50 2.14 -5.43 -10.57
CA ASN A 50 3.60 -5.55 -10.60
C ASN A 50 4.27 -5.62 -9.22
N ASP A 51 3.49 -5.59 -8.13
CA ASP A 51 4.00 -5.60 -6.75
C ASP A 51 3.90 -7.01 -6.15
N PHE A 52 5.05 -7.64 -5.89
CA PHE A 52 5.13 -8.95 -5.22
C PHE A 52 5.66 -8.83 -3.81
N ALA A 53 4.95 -9.45 -2.86
CA ALA A 53 5.27 -9.46 -1.45
C ALA A 53 5.47 -10.87 -0.89
N PHE A 54 6.71 -11.11 -0.45
CA PHE A 54 7.06 -12.32 0.30
C PHE A 54 6.93 -12.08 1.79
N ILE A 55 6.18 -12.95 2.46
CA ILE A 55 6.10 -13.10 3.91
C ILE A 55 6.88 -14.35 4.30
N VAL A 56 8.02 -14.15 4.96
CA VAL A 56 8.88 -15.24 5.43
C VAL A 56 8.89 -15.23 6.94
N THR A 57 8.67 -16.37 7.60
CA THR A 57 8.69 -16.48 9.06
C THR A 57 9.69 -17.52 9.55
N ASP A 58 10.62 -17.12 10.42
CA ASP A 58 11.47 -18.06 11.15
C ASP A 58 11.89 -17.54 12.53
N ASN A 59 12.01 -18.44 13.50
CA ASN A 59 12.38 -18.12 14.88
C ASN A 59 13.86 -17.72 15.02
N THR A 60 14.67 -17.98 13.99
CA THR A 60 16.11 -17.71 13.99
C THR A 60 16.49 -16.77 12.86
N ARG A 61 17.54 -15.96 13.09
CA ARG A 61 18.09 -15.05 12.07
C ARG A 61 18.60 -15.85 10.85
N GLU A 62 19.34 -16.93 11.10
CA GLU A 62 19.91 -17.75 10.03
C GLU A 62 18.85 -18.56 9.29
N GLY A 63 17.82 -19.08 9.98
CA GLY A 63 16.67 -19.72 9.34
C GLY A 63 15.93 -18.75 8.42
N SER A 64 15.68 -17.52 8.89
CA SER A 64 15.07 -16.47 8.08
C SER A 64 15.91 -16.14 6.85
N ARG A 65 17.23 -15.97 7.03
CA ARG A 65 18.16 -15.72 5.92
C ARG A 65 18.12 -16.84 4.88
N ARG A 66 18.14 -18.09 5.33
CA ARG A 66 18.12 -19.28 4.48
C ARG A 66 16.80 -19.38 3.69
N LEU A 67 15.66 -19.22 4.36
CA LEU A 67 14.35 -19.28 3.72
C LEU A 67 14.15 -18.13 2.73
N SER A 68 14.52 -16.90 3.11
CA SER A 68 14.46 -15.76 2.20
C SER A 68 15.35 -15.96 0.97
N LYS A 69 16.57 -16.51 1.15
CA LYS A 69 17.44 -16.82 0.02
C LYS A 69 16.80 -17.87 -0.91
N LEU A 70 16.31 -18.99 -0.36
CA LEU A 70 15.66 -20.04 -1.14
C LEU A 70 14.45 -19.52 -1.92
N ALA A 71 13.63 -18.67 -1.31
CA ALA A 71 12.46 -18.08 -1.94
C ALA A 71 12.85 -17.10 -3.06
N LEU A 72 13.81 -16.21 -2.80
CA LEU A 72 14.26 -15.22 -3.77
C LEU A 72 15.03 -15.85 -4.94
N ASP A 73 15.81 -16.92 -4.71
CA ASP A 73 16.50 -17.65 -5.77
C ASP A 73 15.47 -18.30 -6.72
N LYS A 74 14.43 -18.96 -6.18
CA LYS A 74 13.32 -19.49 -7.00
C LYS A 74 12.55 -18.40 -7.75
N PHE A 75 12.28 -17.28 -7.09
CA PHE A 75 11.59 -16.14 -7.72
C PHE A 75 12.44 -15.53 -8.85
N LYS A 76 13.76 -15.49 -8.65
CA LYS A 76 14.71 -15.06 -9.66
C LYS A 76 14.72 -15.99 -10.87
N ASP A 77 14.76 -17.31 -10.66
CA ASP A 77 14.72 -18.27 -11.78
C ASP A 77 13.46 -18.08 -12.63
N TRP A 78 12.30 -17.84 -11.99
CA TRP A 78 11.05 -17.51 -12.69
C TRP A 78 11.13 -16.17 -13.43
N ALA A 79 11.69 -15.13 -12.80
CA ALA A 79 11.84 -13.81 -13.41
C ALA A 79 12.76 -13.89 -14.64
N ASP A 80 13.90 -14.56 -14.51
CA ASP A 80 14.87 -14.76 -15.60
C ASP A 80 14.25 -15.59 -16.73
N LYS A 81 13.51 -16.67 -16.42
CA LYS A 81 12.74 -17.48 -17.40
C LYS A 81 11.75 -16.62 -18.19
N ASN A 82 11.04 -15.73 -17.51
CA ASN A 82 10.05 -14.84 -18.12
C ASN A 82 10.65 -13.53 -18.65
N LYS A 83 11.98 -13.39 -18.64
CA LYS A 83 12.73 -12.19 -19.08
C LYS A 83 12.28 -10.91 -18.36
N LEU A 84 11.88 -11.04 -17.11
CA LEU A 84 11.44 -9.94 -16.25
C LEU A 84 12.62 -9.33 -15.50
N HIS A 85 12.70 -8.01 -15.50
CA HIS A 85 13.73 -7.28 -14.77
C HIS A 85 13.18 -6.76 -13.43
N VAL A 86 13.80 -7.19 -12.32
CA VAL A 86 13.43 -6.74 -10.97
C VAL A 86 14.23 -5.50 -10.58
N THR A 87 13.54 -4.42 -10.23
CA THR A 87 14.19 -3.15 -9.85
C THR A 87 14.65 -3.19 -8.41
N MET A 88 15.97 -3.28 -8.22
CA MET A 88 16.58 -3.42 -6.89
C MET A 88 16.46 -2.16 -6.04
N GLU A 89 16.41 -0.98 -6.64
CA GLU A 89 16.24 0.30 -5.94
C GLU A 89 14.87 0.42 -5.22
N LYS A 90 13.84 -0.17 -5.85
CA LYS A 90 12.47 -0.18 -5.32
C LYS A 90 12.23 -1.34 -4.37
N SER A 91 13.02 -2.39 -4.51
CA SER A 91 12.99 -3.58 -3.66
C SER A 91 13.52 -3.29 -2.27
N ASN A 92 12.68 -3.47 -1.26
CA ASN A 92 13.02 -3.21 0.13
C ASN A 92 12.36 -4.26 1.03
N TYR A 93 12.81 -4.36 2.28
CA TYR A 93 12.14 -5.17 3.27
C TYR A 93 12.02 -4.47 4.61
N VAL A 94 11.01 -4.88 5.39
CA VAL A 94 10.86 -4.54 6.81
C VAL A 94 11.02 -5.81 7.61
N LEU A 95 11.70 -5.72 8.75
CA LEU A 95 11.86 -6.79 9.72
C LEU A 95 10.92 -6.55 10.91
N PHE A 96 10.03 -7.50 11.18
CA PHE A 96 9.23 -7.50 12.40
C PHE A 96 9.86 -8.46 13.42
N SER A 97 10.76 -7.95 14.25
CA SER A 97 11.43 -8.74 15.28
C SER A 97 12.03 -7.86 16.38
N LYS A 98 12.30 -8.47 17.54
CA LYS A 98 13.11 -7.88 18.61
C LYS A 98 14.62 -8.06 18.38
N LEU A 99 15.02 -8.72 17.30
CA LEU A 99 16.44 -8.90 16.97
C LEU A 99 17.14 -7.55 16.78
N VAL A 100 18.29 -7.39 17.45
CA VAL A 100 19.14 -6.19 17.33
C VAL A 100 19.72 -6.06 15.92
N ARG A 101 20.06 -7.19 15.28
CA ARG A 101 20.61 -7.26 13.92
C ARG A 101 19.81 -8.24 13.07
N GLY A 102 19.16 -7.71 12.02
CA GLY A 102 18.41 -8.50 11.05
C GLY A 102 19.30 -9.37 10.15
N PRO A 103 18.70 -10.34 9.42
CA PRO A 103 19.41 -11.13 8.42
C PRO A 103 19.77 -10.27 7.20
N THR A 104 20.89 -10.59 6.56
CA THR A 104 21.26 -10.01 5.27
C THR A 104 20.56 -10.75 4.16
N ILE A 105 19.64 -10.07 3.47
CA ILE A 105 18.89 -10.60 2.34
C ILE A 105 19.53 -10.09 1.05
N LYS A 106 19.74 -11.00 0.09
CA LYS A 106 20.35 -10.71 -1.21
C LYS A 106 19.45 -11.17 -2.34
N TRP A 107 19.49 -10.43 -3.43
CA TRP A 107 18.95 -10.81 -4.74
C TRP A 107 20.15 -11.09 -5.65
N GLY A 108 20.42 -12.37 -5.92
CA GLY A 108 21.70 -12.79 -6.50
C GLY A 108 22.89 -12.24 -5.69
N ASN A 109 23.69 -11.37 -6.30
CA ASN A 109 24.85 -10.76 -5.64
C ASN A 109 24.56 -9.41 -4.96
N GLN A 110 23.38 -8.81 -5.18
CA GLN A 110 23.04 -7.50 -4.65
C GLN A 110 22.31 -7.61 -3.31
N SER A 111 22.67 -6.78 -2.33
CA SER A 111 21.99 -6.75 -1.03
C SER A 111 20.73 -5.88 -1.10
N ILE A 112 19.62 -6.36 -0.54
CA ILE A 112 18.41 -5.57 -0.38
C ILE A 112 18.53 -4.74 0.90
N SER A 113 18.11 -3.47 0.84
CA SER A 113 18.22 -2.57 1.98
C SER A 113 17.08 -2.79 3.00
N PRO A 114 17.37 -2.93 4.31
CA PRO A 114 16.35 -2.89 5.35
C PRO A 114 15.77 -1.48 5.48
N LYS A 115 14.45 -1.38 5.59
CA LYS A 115 13.74 -0.14 5.96
C LYS A 115 12.96 -0.31 7.26
N LYS A 116 12.69 0.81 7.94
CA LYS A 116 11.86 0.85 9.16
C LYS A 116 10.36 0.84 8.86
N HIS A 117 10.00 1.18 7.62
CA HIS A 117 8.64 1.16 7.11
C HIS A 117 8.67 0.84 5.60
N LEU A 118 7.58 0.25 5.12
CA LEU A 118 7.37 -0.17 3.74
C LEU A 118 5.97 0.27 3.34
N LYS A 119 5.80 0.65 2.06
CA LYS A 119 4.49 0.92 1.49
C LYS A 119 4.08 -0.23 0.58
N TYR A 120 2.92 -0.82 0.83
CA TYR A 120 2.34 -1.88 0.01
C TYR A 120 0.86 -1.57 -0.21
N LEU A 121 0.42 -1.54 -1.48
CA LEU A 121 -0.97 -1.23 -1.86
C LEU A 121 -1.51 0.08 -1.27
N GLY A 122 -0.64 1.09 -1.12
CA GLY A 122 -1.01 2.38 -0.54
C GLY A 122 -1.05 2.41 0.99
N VAL A 123 -0.81 1.27 1.66
CA VAL A 123 -0.72 1.16 3.12
C VAL A 123 0.73 1.13 3.58
N THR A 124 1.06 2.00 4.53
CA THR A 124 2.41 2.07 5.10
C THR A 124 2.50 1.22 6.37
N ILE A 125 3.33 0.18 6.31
CA ILE A 125 3.55 -0.79 7.38
C ILE A 125 4.92 -0.52 8.02
N ASP A 126 4.95 -0.25 9.32
CA ASP A 126 6.17 0.02 10.07
C ASP A 126 6.61 -1.20 10.90
N HIS A 127 7.90 -1.33 11.19
CA HIS A 127 8.48 -2.46 11.96
C HIS A 127 7.86 -2.67 13.36
N LYS A 128 7.12 -1.69 13.90
CA LYS A 128 6.40 -1.80 15.18
C LYS A 128 4.91 -2.08 15.02
N LEU A 129 4.40 -2.15 13.79
CA LEU A 129 2.97 -2.23 13.46
C LEU A 129 2.15 -1.18 14.20
N SER A 130 2.72 0.01 14.37
CA SER A 130 2.08 1.11 15.09
C SER A 130 1.08 1.87 14.22
N SER A 131 1.18 1.75 12.88
CA SER A 131 0.33 2.42 11.89
C SER A 131 0.35 3.96 11.94
N LEU A 132 1.09 4.56 12.88
CA LEU A 132 1.23 6.00 12.98
C LEU A 132 1.87 6.63 11.72
N PRO A 133 2.93 6.05 11.11
CA PRO A 133 3.48 6.59 9.87
C PRO A 133 2.45 6.65 8.74
N HIS A 134 1.59 5.64 8.62
CA HIS A 134 0.49 5.62 7.65
C HIS A 134 -0.49 6.75 7.88
N VAL A 135 -0.95 6.94 9.12
CA VAL A 135 -1.90 8.03 9.46
C VAL A 135 -1.28 9.40 9.20
N ILE A 136 0.02 9.58 9.46
CA ILE A 136 0.72 10.82 9.14
C ILE A 136 0.75 11.06 7.62
N GLU A 137 1.02 10.02 6.82
CA GLU A 137 1.04 10.13 5.36
C GLU A 137 -0.35 10.43 4.77
N GLN A 138 -1.40 9.72 5.20
CA GLN A 138 -2.77 10.01 4.78
C GLN A 138 -3.22 11.39 5.25
N GLY A 139 -2.79 11.81 6.45
CA GLY A 139 -3.05 13.15 6.96
C GLY A 139 -2.42 14.26 6.12
N LYS A 140 -1.21 14.04 5.57
CA LYS A 140 -0.57 14.98 4.63
C LYS A 140 -1.39 15.09 3.34
N ARG A 141 -1.76 13.96 2.74
CA ARG A 141 -2.59 13.92 1.53
C ARG A 141 -3.94 14.61 1.73
N ALA A 142 -4.59 14.36 2.87
CA ALA A 142 -5.82 15.06 3.25
C ALA A 142 -5.59 16.56 3.41
N MET A 143 -4.45 16.99 3.94
CA MET A 143 -4.11 18.41 4.06
C MET A 143 -3.86 19.07 2.71
N ASP A 144 -3.22 18.38 1.76
CA ASP A 144 -3.03 18.91 0.41
C ASP A 144 -4.39 19.09 -0.29
N GLN A 145 -5.30 18.12 -0.13
CA GLN A 145 -6.69 18.23 -0.60
C GLN A 145 -7.43 19.39 0.07
N TYR A 146 -7.24 19.57 1.39
CA TYR A 146 -7.80 20.69 2.14
C TYR A 146 -7.34 22.04 1.60
N GLN A 147 -6.05 22.20 1.32
CA GLN A 147 -5.51 23.44 0.78
C GLN A 147 -6.13 23.78 -0.57
N ASN A 148 -6.35 22.78 -1.43
CA ASN A 148 -7.05 22.99 -2.70
C ASN A 148 -8.49 23.46 -2.50
N LEU A 149 -9.22 22.89 -1.53
CA LEU A 149 -10.57 23.35 -1.17
C LEU A 149 -10.57 24.79 -0.64
N TRP A 150 -9.56 25.14 0.14
CA TRP A 150 -9.43 26.48 0.71
C TRP A 150 -9.16 27.56 -0.35
N ARG A 151 -8.60 27.18 -1.51
CA ARG A 151 -8.36 28.09 -2.64
C ARG A 151 -9.63 28.46 -3.42
N ILE A 152 -10.64 27.59 -3.41
CA ILE A 152 -11.86 27.76 -4.22
C ILE A 152 -13.07 28.25 -3.41
N ALA A 153 -12.99 28.24 -2.08
CA ALA A 153 -14.05 28.75 -1.21
C ALA A 153 -13.52 29.27 0.12
N GLY A 154 -13.96 30.47 0.50
CA GLY A 154 -13.66 31.11 1.77
C GLY A 154 -14.74 30.86 2.83
N LYS A 155 -14.61 31.45 4.03
CA LYS A 155 -15.62 31.25 5.09
C LYS A 155 -17.00 31.80 4.73
N THR A 156 -17.06 32.91 4.01
CA THR A 156 -18.27 33.69 3.71
C THR A 156 -18.67 33.66 2.23
N TRP A 157 -17.91 32.97 1.37
CA TRP A 157 -18.14 32.95 -0.08
C TRP A 157 -17.73 31.60 -0.69
N GLY A 158 -18.25 31.30 -1.89
CA GLY A 158 -17.96 30.07 -2.63
C GLY A 158 -18.95 28.95 -2.29
N ILE A 159 -18.43 27.83 -1.77
CA ILE A 159 -19.18 26.58 -1.61
C ILE A 159 -20.04 26.61 -0.32
N ASN A 160 -21.32 26.22 -0.41
CA ASN A 160 -22.23 26.09 0.74
C ASN A 160 -21.80 24.97 1.72
N GLU A 161 -22.16 25.09 3.00
CA GLU A 161 -21.86 24.14 4.08
C GLU A 161 -22.20 22.69 3.71
N ASN A 162 -23.38 22.44 3.13
CA ASN A 162 -23.80 21.09 2.74
C ASN A 162 -22.84 20.44 1.74
N ILE A 163 -22.34 21.21 0.78
CA ILE A 163 -21.37 20.74 -0.21
C ILE A 163 -20.00 20.54 0.46
N ARG A 164 -19.58 21.41 1.39
CA ARG A 164 -18.33 21.21 2.16
C ARG A 164 -18.40 19.94 3.00
N ARG A 165 -19.54 19.70 3.65
CA ARG A 165 -19.82 18.47 4.42
C ARG A 165 -19.79 17.25 3.52
N LEU A 166 -20.37 17.33 2.32
CA LEU A 166 -20.30 16.26 1.32
C LEU A 166 -18.86 15.97 0.89
N LEU A 167 -18.10 16.99 0.51
CA LEU A 167 -16.68 16.87 0.12
C LEU A 167 -15.81 16.28 1.24
N HIS A 168 -16.09 16.66 2.49
CA HIS A 168 -15.42 16.07 3.64
C HIS A 168 -15.67 14.56 3.71
N LYS A 169 -16.92 14.11 3.63
CA LYS A 169 -17.29 12.69 3.67
C LYS A 169 -16.77 11.89 2.46
N THR A 170 -16.80 12.48 1.26
CA THR A 170 -16.47 11.74 0.03
C THR A 170 -14.99 11.73 -0.30
N VAL A 171 -14.25 12.79 0.04
CA VAL A 171 -12.83 12.92 -0.31
C VAL A 171 -11.95 12.74 0.91
N ILE A 172 -12.13 13.58 1.92
CA ILE A 172 -11.19 13.67 3.05
C ILE A 172 -11.29 12.43 3.94
N GLU A 173 -12.51 12.07 4.32
CA GLU A 173 -12.77 10.88 5.12
C GLU A 173 -12.29 9.62 4.38
N ARG A 174 -12.53 9.51 3.06
CA ARG A 174 -12.06 8.37 2.25
C ARG A 174 -10.55 8.31 2.13
N THR A 175 -9.87 9.44 1.97
CA THR A 175 -8.41 9.52 2.01
C THR A 175 -7.87 9.03 3.35
N LEU A 176 -8.46 9.49 4.47
CA LEU A 176 -8.03 9.09 5.81
C LEU A 176 -8.37 7.65 6.16
N CYS A 177 -9.48 7.12 5.64
CA CYS A 177 -9.88 5.73 5.85
C CYS A 177 -9.19 4.75 4.90
N HIS A 178 -8.30 5.22 4.00
CA HIS A 178 -7.57 4.34 3.11
C HIS A 178 -6.79 3.28 3.89
N GLY A 179 -7.04 2.01 3.57
CA GLY A 179 -6.46 0.87 4.26
C GLY A 179 -6.97 0.66 5.69
N SER A 180 -8.07 1.28 6.11
CA SER A 180 -8.65 1.15 7.46
C SER A 180 -8.80 -0.31 7.91
N ALA A 181 -9.10 -1.22 6.98
CA ALA A 181 -9.18 -2.65 7.26
C ALA A 181 -7.86 -3.30 7.71
N ALA A 182 -6.71 -2.70 7.42
CA ALA A 182 -5.39 -3.20 7.84
C ALA A 182 -4.93 -2.61 9.19
N TRP A 183 -5.23 -1.34 9.47
CA TRP A 183 -4.69 -0.62 10.62
C TRP A 183 -5.73 -0.09 11.62
N GLY A 184 -6.99 0.05 11.20
CA GLY A 184 -8.04 0.75 11.95
C GLY A 184 -8.50 0.05 13.23
N HIS A 185 -8.10 -1.22 13.46
CA HIS A 185 -8.44 -1.95 14.68
C HIS A 185 -7.52 -1.58 15.86
N ASN A 186 -6.25 -1.26 15.60
CA ASN A 186 -5.26 -0.96 16.64
C ASN A 186 -5.18 0.55 16.91
N MET A 187 -6.29 1.12 17.37
CA MET A 187 -6.44 2.56 17.57
C MET A 187 -5.78 3.00 18.89
N THR A 188 -4.62 3.67 18.81
CA THR A 188 -3.94 4.24 19.98
C THR A 188 -4.38 5.68 20.25
N SER A 189 -4.26 6.14 21.50
CA SER A 189 -4.56 7.53 21.87
C SER A 189 -3.74 8.56 21.06
N ARG A 190 -2.51 8.21 20.66
CA ARG A 190 -1.67 9.04 19.80
C ARG A 190 -2.24 9.18 18.39
N ILE A 191 -2.77 8.09 17.83
CA ILE A 191 -3.44 8.12 16.51
C ILE A 191 -4.73 8.92 16.59
N GLN A 192 -5.55 8.70 17.62
CA GLN A 192 -6.80 9.44 17.83
C GLN A 192 -6.54 10.94 17.90
N LYS A 193 -5.61 11.40 18.75
CA LYS A 193 -5.22 12.82 18.83
C LYS A 193 -4.78 13.40 17.49
N ARG A 194 -4.05 12.62 16.68
CA ARG A 194 -3.61 13.05 15.35
C ARG A 194 -4.78 13.17 14.37
N LEU A 195 -5.69 12.21 14.37
CA LEU A 195 -6.91 12.23 13.56
C LEU A 195 -7.81 13.41 13.97
N ASP A 196 -8.02 13.62 15.26
CA ASP A 196 -8.83 14.74 15.77
C ASP A 196 -8.22 16.10 15.39
N SER A 197 -6.90 16.22 15.43
CA SER A 197 -6.20 17.45 14.99
C SER A 197 -6.46 17.75 13.51
N ILE A 198 -6.41 16.72 12.66
CA ILE A 198 -6.70 16.86 11.22
C ILE A 198 -8.18 17.19 11.02
N HIS A 199 -9.06 16.41 11.63
CA HIS A 199 -10.51 16.53 11.51
C HIS A 199 -11.01 17.93 11.93
N ARG A 200 -10.48 18.46 13.04
CA ARG A 200 -10.84 19.78 13.56
C ARG A 200 -10.66 20.89 12.53
N LEU A 201 -9.62 20.84 11.71
CA LEU A 201 -9.38 21.84 10.67
C LEU A 201 -10.51 21.87 9.64
N PHE A 202 -10.98 20.69 9.23
CA PHE A 202 -12.12 20.57 8.31
C PHE A 202 -13.43 21.00 8.97
N LEU A 203 -13.66 20.63 10.23
CA LEU A 203 -14.87 21.02 10.95
C LEU A 203 -14.99 22.55 11.07
N LEU A 204 -13.90 23.24 11.37
CA LEU A 204 -13.86 24.70 11.40
C LEU A 204 -14.08 25.32 10.02
N TYR A 205 -13.63 24.66 8.96
CA TYR A 205 -13.85 25.11 7.58
C TYR A 205 -15.30 24.93 7.12
N ILE A 206 -15.93 23.82 7.49
CA ILE A 206 -17.35 23.55 7.19
C ILE A 206 -18.22 24.57 7.90
N THR A 207 -18.06 24.70 9.22
CA THR A 207 -18.92 25.55 10.06
C THR A 207 -18.60 27.04 9.98
N GLY A 208 -17.38 27.42 9.60
CA GLY A 208 -16.91 28.81 9.72
C GLY A 208 -16.69 29.29 11.16
N ALA A 209 -16.86 28.43 12.17
CA ALA A 209 -16.83 28.78 13.58
C ALA A 209 -15.47 29.32 14.07
N TYR A 210 -15.47 29.91 15.27
CA TYR A 210 -14.26 30.40 15.93
C TYR A 210 -13.28 29.27 16.26
N ARG A 211 -11.98 29.55 16.23
CA ARG A 211 -10.92 28.58 16.56
C ARG A 211 -10.97 28.07 18.01
N THR A 212 -11.68 28.76 18.91
CA THR A 212 -11.90 28.38 20.31
C THR A 212 -13.06 27.40 20.49
N THR A 213 -13.90 27.20 19.47
CA THR A 213 -15.08 26.32 19.56
C THR A 213 -14.66 24.87 19.86
N PRO A 214 -15.24 24.18 20.86
CA PRO A 214 -14.90 22.79 21.17
C PRO A 214 -15.10 21.85 19.97
N THR A 215 -14.18 20.89 19.74
CA THR A 215 -14.27 19.95 18.60
C THR A 215 -15.55 19.12 18.65
N THR A 216 -15.98 18.72 19.84
CA THR A 216 -17.22 17.96 20.07
C THR A 216 -18.45 18.76 19.64
N ALA A 217 -18.51 20.06 19.94
CA ALA A 217 -19.59 20.93 19.50
C ALA A 217 -19.62 21.02 17.96
N LEU A 218 -18.46 21.15 17.32
CA LEU A 218 -18.38 21.17 15.85
C LEU A 218 -18.87 19.86 15.22
N GLN A 219 -18.54 18.71 15.81
CA GLN A 219 -19.01 17.40 15.36
C GLN A 219 -20.52 17.28 15.42
N VAL A 220 -21.13 17.73 16.52
CA VAL A 220 -22.59 17.71 16.71
C VAL A 220 -23.29 18.61 15.68
N VAL A 221 -22.84 19.86 15.52
CA VAL A 221 -23.43 20.81 14.56
C VAL A 221 -23.30 20.32 13.12
N THR A 222 -22.15 19.72 12.77
CA THR A 222 -21.91 19.18 11.43
C THR A 222 -22.50 17.79 11.21
N GLY A 223 -23.05 17.13 12.24
CA GLY A 223 -23.48 15.73 12.15
C GLY A 223 -22.36 14.79 11.65
N LEU A 224 -21.11 15.11 11.96
CA LEU A 224 -19.93 14.33 11.59
C LEU A 224 -19.41 13.60 12.81
N GLN A 225 -19.35 12.27 12.72
CA GLN A 225 -18.82 11.42 13.78
C GLN A 225 -17.30 11.60 13.92
N PRO A 226 -16.73 11.44 15.12
CA PRO A 226 -15.29 11.38 15.31
C PRO A 226 -14.62 10.37 14.35
N LEU A 227 -13.57 10.82 13.64
CA LEU A 227 -12.90 10.01 12.62
C LEU A 227 -12.42 8.65 13.14
N HIS A 228 -11.94 8.58 14.38
CA HIS A 228 -11.45 7.32 14.94
C HIS A 228 -12.56 6.26 15.05
N LEU A 229 -13.81 6.67 15.32
CA LEU A 229 -14.94 5.76 15.35
C LEU A 229 -15.35 5.34 13.93
N GLN A 230 -15.35 6.27 12.99
CA GLN A 230 -15.63 5.98 11.58
C GLN A 230 -14.64 4.96 11.01
N ILE A 231 -13.35 5.17 11.23
CA ILE A 231 -12.28 4.23 10.82
C ILE A 231 -12.46 2.87 11.50
N HIS A 232 -12.79 2.84 12.78
CA HIS A 232 -13.04 1.59 13.51
C HIS A 232 -14.26 0.84 12.95
N GLN A 233 -15.33 1.57 12.61
CA GLN A 233 -16.53 1.03 11.99
C GLN A 233 -16.21 0.42 10.61
N GLU A 234 -15.46 1.13 9.76
CA GLU A 234 -15.06 0.60 8.45
C GLU A 234 -14.14 -0.62 8.57
N ALA A 235 -13.19 -0.59 9.49
CA ALA A 235 -12.31 -1.73 9.76
C ALA A 235 -13.11 -2.95 10.22
N THR A 236 -14.10 -2.73 11.09
CA THR A 236 -15.00 -3.79 11.59
C THR A 236 -15.86 -4.34 10.47
N TYR A 237 -16.44 -3.47 9.64
CA TYR A 237 -17.25 -3.86 8.48
C TYR A 237 -16.43 -4.73 7.51
N ALA A 238 -15.22 -4.30 7.16
CA ALA A 238 -14.34 -5.07 6.29
C ALA A 238 -13.99 -6.44 6.88
N ARG A 239 -13.75 -6.52 8.20
CA ARG A 239 -13.49 -7.80 8.88
C ARG A 239 -14.69 -8.74 8.85
N VAL A 240 -15.89 -8.22 9.14
CA VAL A 240 -17.13 -9.01 9.10
C VAL A 240 -17.45 -9.47 7.69
N ALA A 241 -17.30 -8.60 6.69
CA ALA A 241 -17.50 -8.96 5.29
C ALA A 241 -16.57 -10.11 4.87
N ARG A 242 -15.27 -10.05 5.21
CA ARG A 242 -14.32 -11.14 4.95
C ARG A 242 -14.70 -12.45 5.65
N ALA A 243 -15.13 -12.38 6.91
CA ALA A 243 -15.57 -13.56 7.66
C ALA A 243 -16.86 -14.20 7.09
N ARG A 244 -17.70 -13.42 6.41
CA ARG A 244 -18.86 -13.95 5.69
C ARG A 244 -18.48 -14.56 4.33
N SER A 245 -17.45 -14.02 3.67
CA SER A 245 -16.91 -14.54 2.41
C SER A 245 -15.99 -15.75 2.58
N SER A 246 -15.60 -16.11 3.80
CA SER A 246 -14.67 -17.22 4.08
C SER A 246 -15.30 -18.61 3.97
N SER A 247 -16.20 -18.80 2.99
CA SER A 247 -16.41 -20.11 2.37
C SER A 247 -15.35 -20.42 1.30
N ASN A 248 -14.51 -19.45 0.85
CA ASN A 248 -13.52 -19.71 -0.22
C ASN A 248 -12.17 -18.95 -0.15
N PHE A 249 -11.81 -18.25 0.94
CA PHE A 249 -10.50 -17.57 1.02
C PHE A 249 -9.78 -17.80 2.34
N SER A 250 -8.55 -18.32 2.25
CA SER A 250 -7.64 -18.50 3.37
C SER A 250 -7.28 -17.15 4.00
N PRO A 251 -7.33 -17.01 5.34
CA PRO A 251 -7.07 -15.73 6.00
C PRO A 251 -5.60 -15.32 5.84
N LEU A 252 -5.38 -14.14 5.26
CA LEU A 252 -4.17 -13.33 5.52
C LEU A 252 -4.01 -13.23 7.04
N TYR A 253 -2.88 -13.71 7.55
CA TYR A 253 -2.55 -13.74 8.96
C TYR A 253 -2.97 -12.44 9.65
N SER A 254 -3.83 -12.55 10.66
CA SER A 254 -4.25 -11.40 11.45
C SER A 254 -3.05 -10.77 12.13
N ALA A 255 -3.07 -9.45 12.37
CA ALA A 255 -2.02 -8.75 13.13
C ALA A 255 -1.72 -9.43 14.49
N GLN A 256 -2.68 -10.14 15.08
CA GLN A 256 -2.51 -10.93 16.30
C GLN A 256 -1.68 -12.22 16.11
N GLN A 257 -1.71 -12.85 14.93
CA GLN A 257 -0.85 -13.99 14.59
C GLN A 257 0.58 -13.55 14.26
N ILE A 258 0.73 -12.40 13.60
CA ILE A 258 2.02 -11.72 13.40
C ILE A 258 2.69 -11.41 14.75
N THR A 259 1.89 -11.06 15.77
CA THR A 259 2.40 -10.76 17.13
C THR A 259 2.76 -12.03 17.93
N ARG A 260 2.24 -13.21 17.56
CA ARG A 260 2.46 -14.48 18.29
C ARG A 260 3.67 -15.29 17.80
N ALA A 261 4.18 -15.02 16.61
CA ALA A 261 5.44 -15.59 16.15
C ALA A 261 6.61 -14.77 16.71
N LYS A 262 7.57 -15.40 17.41
CA LYS A 262 8.84 -14.77 17.84
C LYS A 262 9.80 -14.53 16.64
N ALA A 263 9.28 -14.53 15.43
CA ALA A 263 9.99 -14.78 14.19
C ALA A 263 10.08 -13.53 13.30
N ALA A 264 11.20 -13.39 12.61
CA ALA A 264 11.48 -12.30 11.69
C ALA A 264 10.56 -12.38 10.47
N GLU A 265 9.48 -11.60 10.47
CA GLU A 265 8.65 -11.42 9.28
C GLU A 265 9.30 -10.44 8.31
N PHE A 266 9.30 -10.81 7.03
CA PHE A 266 9.71 -9.98 5.91
C PHE A 266 8.49 -9.60 5.10
N THR A 267 8.50 -8.41 4.51
CA THR A 267 7.60 -8.08 3.41
C THR A 267 8.49 -7.54 2.32
N PHE A 268 8.67 -8.31 1.27
CA PHE A 268 9.32 -7.83 0.05
C PHE A 268 8.31 -6.97 -0.73
N THR A 269 8.78 -6.01 -1.51
CA THR A 269 7.99 -5.45 -2.62
C THR A 269 8.94 -5.37 -3.79
N SER A 270 8.97 -6.38 -4.66
CA SER A 270 9.56 -6.12 -5.98
C SER A 270 8.52 -5.34 -6.75
N GLN A 271 8.88 -4.11 -7.10
CA GLN A 271 8.17 -3.38 -8.12
C GLN A 271 8.89 -3.68 -9.43
N ILE A 272 8.23 -4.42 -10.32
CA ILE A 272 8.74 -4.66 -11.67
C ILE A 272 8.55 -3.36 -12.45
N SER A 273 9.66 -2.70 -12.82
CA SER A 273 9.63 -1.65 -13.83
C SER A 273 9.97 -2.27 -15.18
N PHE A 274 9.15 -2.02 -16.20
CA PHE A 274 9.57 -2.14 -17.59
C PHE A 274 10.67 -1.10 -17.85
N SER A 275 11.93 -1.44 -17.55
CA SER A 275 13.08 -0.65 -17.98
C SER A 275 13.56 -1.22 -19.30
N THR A 276 13.16 -0.52 -20.36
CA THR A 276 13.83 -0.37 -21.65
C THR A 276 15.27 -0.88 -21.67
N ILE A 277 15.54 -1.98 -22.37
CA ILE A 277 16.90 -2.29 -22.84
C ILE A 277 16.83 -2.84 -24.27
N LYS A 278 17.48 -2.09 -25.17
CA LYS A 278 17.87 -2.38 -26.56
C LYS A 278 18.70 -3.65 -26.64
N PHE A 279 18.54 -4.44 -27.70
CA PHE A 279 19.70 -5.03 -28.37
C PHE A 279 19.55 -5.04 -29.89
N ASN A 280 20.56 -4.43 -30.53
CA ASN A 280 21.04 -4.76 -31.86
C ASN A 280 21.37 -6.25 -31.91
N LEU A 281 21.04 -6.94 -33.00
CA LEU A 281 21.97 -7.87 -33.63
C LEU A 281 21.59 -8.06 -35.10
N GLN A 282 22.65 -8.10 -35.90
CA GLN A 282 22.71 -8.01 -37.35
C GLN A 282 22.04 -9.21 -38.04
N LYS A 283 21.57 -8.93 -39.27
CA LYS A 283 21.13 -9.91 -40.27
C LYS A 283 22.10 -11.09 -40.34
N ILE A 284 21.57 -12.30 -40.19
CA ILE A 284 22.16 -13.48 -40.78
C ILE A 284 21.54 -13.60 -42.18
N THR A 285 22.34 -13.31 -43.19
CA THR A 285 22.23 -13.89 -44.54
C THR A 285 23.49 -14.68 -44.77
#